data_AF-A0A5C9B1Y8-F1
#
_entry.id   AF-A0A5C9B1Y8-F1
#
_cell.length_a   1.000
_cell.length_b   1.000
_cell.length_c   1.000
_cell.angle_alpha   90.00
_cell.angle_beta   90.00
_cell.angle_gamma   90.00
#
_symmetry.space_group_name_H-M   'P 1'
#
loop_
_entity.id
_entity.type
_entity.pdbx_description
1 polymer ?
#
loop_
_entity_poly.entity_id
_entity_poly.type
_entity_poly.pdbx_seq_one_letter_code
_entity_poly.pdbx_strand_id
1 'polypeptide(L)' 'MSTLIEIEAAADSLPVEQKEQLLLFLAARLRAAGATLPEPRQLSREEIAGWIAEDEADMRQFQGRP' A
#
# COMPACT_ATOMS: atom_id res chain seq x y z
N MET A 1 22.73 8.94 15.54
CA MET A 1 22.28 8.82 14.14
C MET A 1 22.08 7.34 13.90
N SER A 2 20.84 6.86 13.79
CA SER A 2 20.64 5.48 13.34
C SER A 2 20.92 5.40 11.85
N THR A 3 21.62 4.36 11.45
CA THR A 3 21.88 4.08 10.04
C THR A 3 20.58 3.60 9.36
N LEU A 4 20.47 3.74 8.03
CA LEU A 4 19.31 3.21 7.28
C LEU A 4 19.10 1.71 7.55
N ILE A 5 20.20 0.97 7.66
CA ILE A 5 20.23 -0.46 7.95
C ILE A 5 19.56 -0.79 9.30
N GLU A 6 19.79 0.02 10.33
CA GLU A 6 19.15 -0.17 11.65
C GLU A 6 17.64 0.07 11.59
N ILE A 7 17.19 1.03 10.77
CA ILE A 7 15.77 1.34 10.59
C ILE A 7 15.07 0.20 9.85
N GLU A 8 15.69 -0.34 8.80
CA GLU A 8 15.18 -1.50 8.06
C GLU A 8 15.04 -2.72 8.96
N ALA A 9 16.09 -3.06 9.71
CA ALA A 9 16.06 -4.19 10.65
C ALA A 9 14.99 -4.02 11.74
N ALA A 10 14.84 -2.80 12.29
CA ALA A 10 13.79 -2.51 13.25
C ALA A 10 12.39 -2.65 12.63
N ALA A 11 12.18 -2.11 11.43
CA ALA A 11 10.92 -2.21 10.71
C ALA A 11 10.57 -3.67 10.42
N ASP A 12 11.53 -4.50 9.98
CA ASP A 12 11.31 -5.91 9.67
C ASP A 12 10.82 -6.71 10.88
N SER A 13 11.30 -6.37 12.08
CA SER A 13 10.94 -7.03 13.34
C SER A 13 9.52 -6.73 13.84
N LEU A 14 8.84 -5.73 13.27
CA LEU A 14 7.51 -5.32 13.70
C LEU A 14 6.42 -6.32 13.23
N PRO A 15 5.38 -6.57 14.04
CA PRO A 15 4.13 -7.18 13.59
C PRO A 15 3.50 -6.39 12.43
N VAL A 16 2.72 -7.08 11.59
CA VAL A 16 2.11 -6.47 10.38
C VAL A 16 1.28 -5.23 10.72
N GLU A 17 0.48 -5.29 11.78
CA GLU A 17 -0.37 -4.19 12.23
C GLU A 17 0.45 -2.97 12.65
N GLN A 18 1.62 -3.19 13.24
CA GLN A 18 2.53 -2.10 13.62
C GLN A 18 3.26 -1.51 12.41
N LYS A 19 3.57 -2.32 11.38
CA LYS A 19 4.12 -1.84 10.11
C LYS A 19 3.14 -0.91 9.40
N GLU A 20 1.85 -1.25 9.40
CA GLU A 20 0.79 -0.40 8.85
C GLU A 20 0.67 0.94 9.59
N GLN A 21 0.69 0.90 10.93
CA GLN A 21 0.67 2.12 11.74
C GLN A 21 1.91 2.99 11.50
N LEU A 22 3.09 2.37 11.38
CA LEU A 22 4.34 3.07 11.07
C LEU A 22 4.27 3.77 9.72
N LEU A 23 3.74 3.12 8.69
CA LEU A 23 3.55 3.70 7.36
C LEU A 23 2.69 4.98 7.44
N LEU A 24 1.54 4.89 8.10
CA LEU A 24 0.62 6.03 8.25
C LEU A 24 1.26 7.19 9.03
N PHE A 25 1.98 6.87 10.11
CA PHE A 25 2.69 7.84 10.92
C PHE A 25 3.75 8.60 10.09
N LEU A 26 4.57 7.88 9.33
CA LEU A 26 5.60 8.47 8.48
C LEU A 26 4.99 9.34 7.38
N ALA A 27 3.92 8.87 6.72
CA ALA A 27 3.21 9.64 5.70
C ALA A 27 2.59 10.94 6.25
N ALA A 28 2.05 10.91 7.48
CA ALA A 28 1.53 12.10 8.15
C ALA A 28 2.65 13.10 8.49
N ARG A 29 3.79 12.61 9.01
CA ARG A 29 4.96 13.44 9.34
C ARG A 29 5.57 14.09 8.10
N LEU A 30 5.72 13.36 7.00
CA LEU A 30 6.26 13.88 5.74
C LEU A 30 5.36 14.99 5.17
N ARG A 31 4.04 14.80 5.18
CA ARG A 31 3.08 15.84 4.78
C ARG A 31 3.20 17.10 5.65
N ALA A 32 3.27 16.93 6.97
CA ALA A 32 3.41 18.06 7.89
C ALA A 32 4.73 18.82 7.69
N ALA A 33 5.80 18.13 7.27
CA ALA A 33 7.08 18.72 6.95
C ALA A 33 7.13 19.39 5.56
N GLY A 34 6.04 19.37 4.79
CA GLY A 34 6.01 19.87 3.41
C GLY A 34 6.89 19.06 2.46
N ALA A 35 7.27 17.84 2.84
CA ALA A 35 8.06 16.97 1.98
C ALA A 35 7.22 16.52 0.78
N THR A 36 7.85 16.44 -0.38
CA THR A 36 7.25 15.83 -1.56
C THR A 36 7.03 14.35 -1.27
N LEU A 37 5.77 13.95 -1.08
CA LEU A 37 5.41 12.53 -1.07
C LEU A 37 5.69 11.93 -2.45
N PRO A 38 5.94 10.61 -2.54
CA PRO A 38 5.95 9.94 -3.83
C PRO A 38 4.67 10.28 -4.59
N GLU A 39 4.80 10.60 -5.87
CA GLU A 39 3.64 10.85 -6.72
C GLU A 39 2.68 9.65 -6.65
N PRO A 40 1.36 9.89 -6.63
CA PRO A 40 0.38 8.82 -6.72
C PRO A 40 0.75 7.89 -7.86
N ARG A 41 0.63 6.58 -7.63
CA ARG A 41 0.91 5.58 -8.67
C ARG A 41 0.03 5.89 -9.88
N GLN A 42 0.65 6.18 -11.01
CA GLN A 42 -0.06 6.27 -12.28
C GLN A 42 -0.28 4.86 -12.78
N LEU A 43 -1.55 4.46 -12.87
CA LEU A 43 -1.94 3.19 -13.46
C LEU A 43 -2.31 3.44 -14.92
N SER A 44 -1.80 2.60 -15.80
CA SER A 44 -2.23 2.56 -17.20
C SER A 44 -3.70 2.13 -17.29
N ARG A 45 -4.33 2.45 -18.41
CA ARG A 45 -5.72 2.04 -18.66
C ARG A 45 -5.83 0.52 -18.72
N GLU A 46 -4.79 -0.13 -19.22
CA GLU A 46 -4.65 -1.59 -19.31
C GLU A 46 -4.58 -2.24 -17.93
N GLU A 47 -3.81 -1.68 -16.99
CA GLU A 47 -3.74 -2.16 -15.60
C GLU A 47 -5.10 -2.05 -14.89
N ILE A 48 -5.79 -0.92 -15.07
CA ILE A 48 -7.13 -0.72 -14.50
C ILE A 48 -8.13 -1.73 -15.10
N ALA A 49 -8.05 -1.96 -16.42
CA ALA A 49 -8.91 -2.93 -17.08
C ALA A 49 -8.66 -4.37 -16.61
N GLY A 50 -7.41 -4.71 -16.32
CA GLY A 50 -7.04 -6.00 -15.72
C GLY A 50 -7.69 -6.21 -14.36
N TRP A 51 -7.61 -5.22 -13.47
CA TRP A 51 -8.24 -5.28 -12.15
C TRP A 51 -9.76 -5.43 -12.23
N ILE A 52 -10.41 -4.71 -13.14
CA ILE A 52 -11.85 -4.84 -13.36
C ILE A 52 -12.20 -6.25 -13.84
N ALA A 53 -11.43 -6.82 -14.78
CA ALA A 53 -11.68 -8.15 -15.31
C ALA A 53 -11.51 -9.26 -14.26
N GLU A 54 -10.50 -9.11 -13.38
CA GLU A 54 -10.29 -9.99 -12.23
C GLU A 54 -11.48 -9.94 -11.27
N ASP A 55 -11.92 -8.73 -10.86
CA ASP A 55 -13.08 -8.54 -9.99
C ASP A 55 -14.38 -9.08 -10.60
N GLU A 56 -14.60 -8.87 -11.90
CA GLU A 56 -15.76 -9.43 -12.62
C GLU A 56 -15.71 -10.97 -12.70
N ALA A 57 -14.53 -11.57 -12.78
CA ALA A 57 -14.37 -13.02 -12.75
C ALA A 57 -14.66 -13.57 -11.35
N ASP A 58 -14.18 -12.88 -10.32
CA ASP A 58 -14.48 -13.22 -8.93
C ASP A 58 -15.97 -13.08 -8.64
N MET A 59 -16.64 -12.05 -9.14
CA MET A 59 -18.08 -11.87 -8.95
C MET A 59 -18.92 -12.95 -9.65
N ARG A 60 -18.46 -13.46 -10.80
CA ARG A 60 -19.13 -14.55 -11.51
C ARG A 60 -19.23 -15.84 -10.68
N GLN A 61 -18.29 -16.09 -9.77
CA GLN A 61 -18.35 -17.26 -8.89
C GLN A 61 -19.51 -17.21 -7.87
N PHE A 62 -20.08 -16.01 -7.64
CA PHE A 62 -21.23 -15.80 -6.77
C PHE A 62 -22.56 -15.69 -7.52
N GLN A 63 -22.51 -15.53 -8.85
CA GLN A 63 -23.71 -15.51 -9.69
C GLN A 63 -24.19 -16.95 -9.93
N GLY A 64 -25.24 -17.36 -9.21
CA GLY A 64 -25.83 -18.70 -9.31
C GLY A 64 -25.90 -19.48 -8.00
N ARG A 65 -25.48 -18.90 -6.87
CA ARG A 65 -25.84 -19.43 -5.55
C ARG A 65 -27.31 -19.09 -5.25
N PRO A 66 -28.17 -20.08 -4.93
CA PRO A 66 -29.55 -19.83 -4.50
C PRO A 66 -29.62 -19.07 -3.18
#